data_AF-A0A3D1J4K4-F1
#
_entry.id   AF-A0A3D1J4K4-F1
#
_cell.length_a   1.000
_cell.length_b   1.000
_cell.length_c   1.000
_cell.angle_alpha   90.00
_cell.angle_beta   90.00
_cell.angle_gamma   90.00
#
_symmetry.space_group_name_H-M   'P 1'
#
loop_
_entity.id
_entity.type
_entity.pdbx_description
1 polymer ?
#
loop_
_entity_poly.entity_id
_entity_poly.type
_entity_poly.pdbx_seq_one_letter_code
_entity_poly.pdbx_strand_id
1 'polypeptide(L)' 'LEAKGENLYVETGASGSPGTNTPGTNGAGTLSQGYVETSNVNVVEELVNMIQVQRAYEINSKAITTSDQMLQRLTQL' A
#
# COMPACT_ATOMS: atom_id res chain seq x y z
N LEU A 1 12.81 4.69 -7.54
CA LEU A 1 11.78 4.33 -8.54
C LEU A 1 10.48 4.94 -8.08
N GLU A 2 9.87 5.74 -8.92
CA GLU A 2 8.55 6.33 -8.72
C GLU A 2 7.58 5.69 -9.70
N ALA A 3 6.42 5.28 -9.20
CA ALA A 3 5.38 4.69 -10.03
C ALA A 3 4.69 5.80 -10.83
N LYS A 4 4.80 5.76 -12.16
CA LYS A 4 4.18 6.76 -13.06
C LYS A 4 2.76 6.36 -13.50
N GLY A 5 2.29 5.18 -13.07
CA GLY A 5 1.03 4.56 -13.52
C GLY A 5 1.25 3.50 -14.60
N GLU A 6 0.21 2.71 -14.91
CA GLU A 6 0.23 1.67 -15.97
C GLU A 6 1.38 0.63 -15.86
N ASN A 7 1.80 0.30 -14.63
CA ASN A 7 2.97 -0.56 -14.35
C ASN A 7 4.31 0.02 -14.85
N LEU A 8 4.36 1.32 -15.18
CA LEU A 8 5.58 2.03 -15.55
C LEU A 8 6.23 2.64 -14.31
N TYR A 9 7.55 2.47 -14.22
CA TYR A 9 8.38 3.03 -13.16
C TYR A 9 9.43 3.95 -13.76
N VAL A 10 9.68 5.08 -13.10
CA VAL A 10 10.73 6.03 -13.48
C VAL A 10 11.80 6.04 -12.39
N GLU A 11 13.06 6.17 -12.79
CA GLU A 11 14.19 6.36 -11.89
C GLU A 11 14.05 7.65 -11.06
N THR A 12 14.29 7.54 -9.76
CA THR A 12 14.39 8.69 -8.86
C THR A 12 15.82 8.79 -8.34
N GLY A 13 16.21 9.96 -7.83
CA GLY A 13 17.55 10.15 -7.23
C GLY A 13 17.88 9.16 -6.11
N ALA A 14 16.86 8.53 -5.49
CA ALA A 14 17.02 7.50 -4.47
C ALA A 14 17.21 6.07 -5.02
N SER A 15 16.90 5.78 -6.29
CA SER A 15 17.09 4.44 -6.89
C SER A 15 18.41 4.23 -7.63
N GLY A 16 19.13 5.30 -7.94
CA GLY A 16 20.33 5.22 -8.78
C GLY A 16 20.03 5.00 -10.27
N SER A 17 21.10 4.91 -11.07
CA SER A 17 21.02 4.76 -12.53
C SER A 17 20.63 3.34 -12.97
N PRO A 18 19.84 3.18 -14.04
CA PRO A 18 19.42 1.87 -14.54
C PRO A 18 20.61 1.09 -15.11
N GLY A 19 20.81 -0.14 -14.63
CA GLY A 19 21.76 -1.09 -15.19
C GLY A 19 21.10 -1.93 -16.28
N THR A 20 21.40 -1.65 -17.56
CA THR A 20 20.90 -2.46 -18.68
C THR A 20 21.78 -3.72 -18.83
N ASN A 21 21.23 -4.90 -18.53
CA ASN A 21 21.90 -6.19 -18.71
C ASN A 21 21.08 -7.10 -19.64
N THR A 22 21.75 -8.00 -20.36
CA THR A 22 21.09 -9.06 -21.13
C THR A 22 20.41 -10.08 -20.20
N PRO A 23 19.18 -10.55 -20.50
CA PRO A 23 18.50 -11.57 -19.70
C PRO A 23 19.38 -12.82 -19.48
N GLY A 24 19.50 -13.30 -18.25
CA GLY A 24 20.36 -14.45 -17.88
C GLY A 24 21.83 -14.13 -17.61
N THR A 25 22.24 -12.86 -17.63
CA THR A 25 23.63 -12.42 -17.37
C THR A 25 23.67 -11.47 -16.17
N ASN A 26 24.74 -11.57 -15.36
CA ASN A 26 25.01 -10.62 -14.27
C ASN A 26 23.86 -10.47 -13.25
N GLY A 27 23.27 -11.60 -12.82
CA GLY A 27 22.18 -11.62 -11.84
C GLY A 27 20.78 -11.27 -12.39
N ALA A 28 20.66 -10.92 -13.68
CA ALA A 28 19.37 -10.72 -14.32
C ALA A 28 18.63 -12.06 -14.51
N GLY A 29 17.34 -12.09 -14.16
CA GLY A 29 16.47 -13.26 -14.33
C GLY A 29 16.40 -13.76 -15.79
N THR A 30 15.98 -15.01 -15.96
CA THR A 30 15.78 -15.59 -17.29
C THR A 30 14.39 -15.24 -17.83
N LEU A 31 14.29 -14.98 -19.12
CA LEU A 31 13.01 -14.74 -19.77
C LEU A 31 12.31 -16.08 -20.02
N SER A 32 11.15 -16.31 -19.39
CA SER A 32 10.31 -17.48 -19.66
C SER A 32 9.22 -17.11 -20.67
N GLN A 33 9.33 -17.64 -21.88
CA GLN A 33 8.37 -17.34 -22.96
C GLN A 33 7.00 -17.97 -22.68
N GLY A 34 5.93 -17.17 -22.74
CA GLY A 34 4.56 -17.60 -22.49
C GLY A 34 4.11 -17.55 -21.02
N TYR A 35 4.97 -17.10 -20.11
CA TYR A 35 4.61 -16.87 -18.70
C TYR A 35 4.19 -15.41 -18.49
N VAL A 36 3.03 -15.20 -17.86
CA VAL A 36 2.54 -13.88 -17.47
C VAL A 36 2.72 -13.74 -15.96
N GLU A 37 3.49 -12.75 -15.54
CA GLU A 37 3.67 -12.44 -14.13
C GLU A 37 2.32 -12.03 -13.52
N THR A 38 1.82 -12.85 -12.62
CA THR A 38 0.56 -12.59 -11.92
C THR A 38 0.82 -11.61 -10.78
N SER A 39 -0.19 -10.80 -10.42
CA SER A 39 -0.09 -9.90 -9.29
C SER A 39 0.31 -10.66 -8.02
N ASN A 40 1.29 -10.14 -7.30
CA ASN A 40 1.73 -10.66 -6.00
C ASN A 40 0.76 -10.33 -4.85
N VAL A 41 -0.39 -9.72 -5.16
CA VAL A 41 -1.38 -9.27 -4.18
C VAL A 41 -2.40 -10.38 -3.93
N ASN A 42 -2.51 -10.81 -2.67
CA ASN A 42 -3.56 -11.71 -2.23
C ASN A 42 -4.80 -10.92 -1.84
N VAL A 43 -5.88 -11.06 -2.61
CA VAL A 43 -7.14 -10.32 -2.40
C VAL A 43 -7.73 -10.57 -1.01
N VAL A 44 -7.53 -11.76 -0.43
CA VAL A 44 -8.07 -12.10 0.89
C VAL A 44 -7.37 -11.32 2.00
N GLU A 45 -6.04 -11.21 1.93
CA GLU A 45 -5.25 -10.46 2.91
C GLU A 45 -5.54 -8.96 2.83
N GLU A 46 -5.65 -8.41 1.61
CA GLU A 46 -5.99 -7.00 1.42
C GLU A 46 -7.40 -6.66 1.92
N LEU A 47 -8.38 -7.55 1.75
CA LEU A 47 -9.72 -7.34 2.30
C LEU A 47 -9.71 -7.34 3.84
N VAL A 48 -8.92 -8.20 4.47
CA VAL A 48 -8.78 -8.23 5.94
C VAL A 48 -8.11 -6.94 6.43
N ASN A 49 -7.06 -6.48 5.75
CA ASN A 49 -6.39 -5.23 6.08
C ASN A 49 -7.34 -4.03 5.94
N MET A 50 -8.15 -3.99 4.88
CA MET A 50 -9.16 -2.95 4.66
C MET A 50 -10.24 -2.95 5.76
N ILE A 51 -10.72 -4.12 6.17
CA ILE A 51 -11.66 -4.25 7.31
C ILE A 51 -11.03 -3.77 8.63
N GLN A 52 -9.75 -4.07 8.86
CA GLN A 52 -9.04 -3.60 10.06
C GLN A 52 -8.92 -2.07 10.09
N VAL A 53 -8.56 -1.46 8.96
CA VAL A 53 -8.48 0.01 8.82
C VAL A 53 -9.85 0.65 9.04
N GLN A 54 -10.92 0.09 8.46
CA GLN A 54 -12.29 0.58 8.68
C GLN A 54 -12.68 0.51 10.15
N ARG A 55 -12.45 -0.63 10.82
CA ARG A 55 -12.79 -0.81 12.23
C ARG A 55 -11.98 0.11 13.15
N ALA A 56 -10.71 0.35 12.84
CA ALA A 56 -9.90 1.33 13.56
C ALA A 56 -10.46 2.76 13.41
N TYR A 57 -10.91 3.13 12.21
CA TYR A 57 -11.57 4.41 11.96
C TYR A 57 -12.89 4.54 12.73
N GLU A 58 -13.73 3.51 12.72
CA GLU A 58 -14.99 3.49 13.48
C GLU A 58 -14.77 3.63 14.98
N ILE A 59 -13.79 2.91 15.54
CA ILE A 59 -13.44 2.99 16.97
C ILE A 59 -12.96 4.39 17.31
N ASN A 60 -12.06 4.97 16.49
CA ASN A 60 -11.56 6.33 16.72
C ASN A 60 -12.67 7.38 16.61
N SER A 61 -13.57 7.25 15.63
CA SER A 61 -14.72 8.15 15.47
C SER A 61 -15.66 8.07 16.67
N LYS A 62 -15.95 6.85 17.16
CA LYS A 62 -16.80 6.63 18.34
C LYS A 62 -16.17 7.17 19.63
N ALA A 63 -14.85 7.00 19.80
CA ALA A 63 -14.11 7.55 20.92
C ALA A 63 -14.15 9.09 20.96
N ILE A 64 -14.02 9.73 19.79
CA ILE A 64 -14.17 11.18 19.64
C ILE A 64 -15.59 11.61 20.03
N THR A 65 -16.62 10.96 19.48
CA THR A 65 -18.02 11.31 19.80
C THR A 65 -18.34 11.14 21.29
N THR A 66 -17.84 10.08 21.93
CA THR A 66 -18.03 9.89 23.37
C THR A 66 -17.29 10.93 24.20
N SER A 67 -16.09 11.35 23.78
CA SER A 67 -15.34 12.41 24.43
C SER A 67 -16.06 13.75 24.32
N ASP A 68 -16.60 14.06 23.14
CA ASP A 68 -17.38 15.27 22.89
C ASP A 68 -18.68 15.29 23.71
N GLN A 69 -19.38 14.15 23.82
CA GLN A 69 -20.57 14.03 24.67
C GLN A 69 -20.27 14.25 26.16
N MET A 70 -19.13 13.75 26.65
CA MET A 70 -18.71 13.96 28.04
C MET A 70 -18.29 15.43 28.29
N LEU A 71 -17.61 16.07 27.35
CA LEU A 71 -17.28 17.49 27.40
C LEU A 71 -18.54 18.37 27.41
N GLN A 72 -19.54 18.03 26.60
CA GLN A 72 -20.81 18.75 26.54
C GLN A 72 -21.61 18.62 27.85
N ARG A 73 -21.56 17.46 28.52
CA ARG A 73 -22.16 17.27 29.84
C ARG A 73 -21.45 18.07 30.94
N LEU A 74 -20.13 18.15 30.90
CA LEU A 74 -19.34 18.96 31.85
C LEU A 74 -19.59 20.46 31.70
N THR A 75 -19.91 20.93 30.51
CA THR A 75 -20.22 22.35 30.24
C THR A 75 -21.69 22.73 30.54
N GLN A 76 -22.57 21.74 30.75
CA GLN A 76 -23.98 21.94 31.13
C GLN A 76 -24.24 21.85 32.64
N LEU A 77 -23.22 21.50 33.43
CA LEU A 77 -23.19 21.65 34.89
C LEU A 77 -22.57 23.01 35.27
#